data_AF-A0A9K3IKH4-F1
#
_entry.id   AF-A0A9K3IKH4-F1
#
_cell.length_a   1.000
_cell.length_b   1.000
_cell.length_c   1.000
_cell.angle_alpha   90.00
_cell.angle_beta   90.00
_cell.angle_gamma   90.00
#
_symmetry.space_group_name_H-M   'P 1'
#
loop_
_entity.id
_entity.type
_entity.pdbx_description
1 polymer ?
#
loop_
_entity_poly.entity_id
_entity_poly.type
_entity_poly.pdbx_seq_one_letter_code
_entity_poly.pdbx_strand_id
1 'polypeptide(L)'
;MMSTGMTSLVGIYDLADKMDQVLSVATHLRANRGLRGVPEVREHIVGFNWHLVKLKLRLRENGTRVLVVSGPAGCGKTTLVKLLCHDNQIKDIFGEHIIYVTVSRLSSLQIIIQQIFKHISKR
;
A
#
# COMPACT_ATOMS: atom_id res chain seq x y z
N MET A 1 -33.83 -37.05 -17.14
CA MET A 1 -34.20 -35.68 -17.60
C MET A 1 -34.12 -34.76 -16.39
N MET A 2 -33.23 -33.77 -16.38
CA MET A 2 -33.20 -32.78 -15.30
C MET A 2 -34.41 -31.85 -15.43
N SER A 3 -35.14 -31.64 -14.34
CA SER A 3 -36.27 -30.70 -14.29
C SER A 3 -35.78 -29.28 -14.58
N THR A 4 -36.60 -28.46 -15.26
CA THR A 4 -36.35 -27.04 -15.56
C THR A 4 -35.94 -26.24 -14.31
N GLY A 5 -36.40 -26.65 -13.12
CA GLY A 5 -35.99 -26.02 -11.86
C GLY A 5 -34.53 -26.29 -11.47
N MET A 6 -34.00 -27.48 -11.80
CA MET A 6 -32.61 -27.85 -11.48
C MET A 6 -31.62 -27.10 -12.37
N THR A 7 -31.94 -26.88 -13.65
CA THR A 7 -31.09 -26.10 -14.57
C THR A 7 -30.99 -24.64 -14.14
N SER A 8 -32.08 -24.05 -13.63
CA SER A 8 -32.09 -22.68 -13.12
C SER A 8 -31.22 -22.51 -11.87
N LEU A 9 -31.27 -23.47 -10.94
CA LEU A 9 -30.42 -23.45 -9.73
C LEU A 9 -28.94 -23.55 -10.08
N VAL A 10 -28.55 -24.43 -11.02
CA VAL A 10 -27.16 -24.52 -11.49
C VAL A 10 -26.69 -23.19 -12.08
N GLY A 11 -27.53 -22.50 -12.84
CA GLY A 11 -27.20 -21.17 -13.38
C GLY A 11 -27.00 -20.10 -12.30
N ILE A 12 -27.75 -20.15 -11.18
CA ILE A 12 -27.58 -19.23 -10.05
C ILE A 12 -26.26 -19.48 -9.33
N TYR A 13 -25.90 -20.75 -9.10
CA TYR A 13 -24.60 -21.08 -8.49
C TYR A 13 -23.42 -20.69 -9.38
N ASP A 14 -23.50 -20.97 -10.69
CA ASP A 14 -22.46 -20.59 -11.65
C ASP A 14 -22.28 -19.07 -11.75
N LEU A 15 -23.38 -18.32 -11.61
CA LEU A 15 -23.35 -16.86 -11.54
C LEU A 15 -22.70 -16.35 -10.25
N ALA A 16 -23.03 -16.94 -9.10
CA ALA A 16 -22.42 -16.57 -7.82
C ALA A 16 -20.90 -16.79 -7.84
N ASP A 17 -20.45 -17.94 -8.36
CA ASP A 17 -19.03 -18.28 -8.50
C ASP A 17 -18.30 -17.28 -9.41
N LYS A 18 -18.91 -16.90 -10.54
CA LYS A 18 -18.39 -15.86 -11.43
C LYS A 18 -18.34 -14.49 -10.75
N MET A 19 -19.33 -14.14 -9.94
CA MET A 19 -19.34 -12.87 -9.20
C MET A 19 -18.24 -12.82 -8.14
N ASP A 20 -17.99 -13.91 -7.42
CA ASP A 20 -16.88 -14.01 -6.47
C ASP A 20 -15.51 -13.94 -7.18
N GLN A 21 -15.39 -14.56 -8.34
CA GLN A 21 -14.19 -14.45 -9.17
C GLN A 21 -13.96 -13.01 -9.65
N VAL A 22 -15.01 -12.31 -10.08
CA VAL A 22 -14.95 -10.89 -10.48
C VAL A 22 -14.60 -10.00 -9.29
N LEU A 23 -15.17 -10.25 -8.11
CA LEU A 23 -14.86 -9.50 -6.89
C LEU A 23 -13.40 -9.71 -6.45
N SER A 24 -12.90 -10.94 -6.56
CA SER A 24 -11.49 -11.27 -6.35
C SER A 24 -10.59 -10.53 -7.35
N VAL A 25 -10.89 -10.56 -8.65
CA VAL A 25 -10.11 -9.82 -9.66
C VAL A 25 -10.19 -8.30 -9.43
N ALA A 26 -11.35 -7.75 -9.11
CA ALA A 26 -11.52 -6.33 -8.84
C ALA A 26 -10.77 -5.87 -7.58
N THR A 27 -10.74 -6.70 -6.52
CA THR A 27 -9.94 -6.45 -5.32
C THR A 27 -8.45 -6.54 -5.63
N HIS A 28 -8.03 -7.53 -6.43
CA HIS A 28 -6.66 -7.59 -6.96
C HIS A 28 -6.31 -6.35 -7.77
N LEU A 29 -7.15 -5.87 -8.69
CA LEU A 29 -6.88 -4.65 -9.47
C LEU A 29 -6.82 -3.39 -8.59
N ARG A 30 -7.66 -3.28 -7.55
CA ARG A 30 -7.59 -2.18 -6.57
C ARG A 30 -6.32 -2.23 -5.71
N ALA A 31 -5.91 -3.42 -5.28
CA ALA A 31 -4.66 -3.64 -4.55
C ALA A 31 -3.42 -3.52 -5.47
N ASN A 32 -3.58 -3.80 -6.76
CA ASN A 32 -2.58 -3.76 -7.83
C ASN A 32 -2.56 -2.42 -8.57
N ARG A 33 -3.09 -1.35 -7.95
CA ARG A 33 -2.50 -0.01 -8.11
C ARG A 33 -1.09 -0.10 -7.54
N GLY A 34 -0.21 -0.69 -8.35
CA GLY A 34 1.01 -1.35 -7.92
C GLY A 34 1.93 -0.44 -7.14
N LEU A 35 3.00 -1.03 -6.61
CA LEU A 35 4.14 -0.25 -6.16
C LEU A 35 4.54 0.74 -7.25
N ARG A 36 4.14 1.98 -7.03
CA ARG A 36 4.75 3.14 -7.61
C ARG A 36 5.92 3.51 -6.70
N GLY A 37 6.88 4.23 -7.24
CA GLY A 37 7.73 5.07 -6.40
C GLY A 37 6.86 5.86 -5.41
N VAL A 38 7.47 6.31 -4.32
CA VAL A 38 6.81 7.10 -3.28
C VAL A 38 5.81 8.07 -3.93
N PRO A 39 4.50 8.01 -3.60
CA PRO A 39 3.51 8.83 -4.27
C PRO A 39 3.93 10.30 -4.26
N GLU A 40 3.68 10.99 -5.37
CA GLU A 40 4.04 12.39 -5.51
C GLU A 40 3.37 13.23 -4.41
N VAL A 41 4.10 14.25 -4.00
CA VAL A 41 3.73 15.15 -2.93
C VAL A 41 3.17 16.42 -3.55
N ARG A 42 2.07 16.94 -2.99
CA ARG A 42 1.46 18.19 -3.47
C ARG A 42 2.41 19.37 -3.23
N GLU A 43 2.42 20.34 -4.13
CA GLU A 43 3.33 21.51 -4.09
C GLU A 43 3.13 22.42 -2.87
N HIS A 44 1.98 22.37 -2.20
CA HIS A 44 1.61 23.28 -1.13
C HIS A 44 1.37 22.55 0.19
N ILE A 45 2.44 22.16 0.87
CA ILE A 45 2.37 21.55 2.20
C ILE A 45 3.21 22.37 3.18
N VAL A 46 2.60 22.73 4.31
CA VAL A 46 3.22 23.56 5.35
C VAL A 46 3.08 22.89 6.72
N GLY A 47 3.88 23.33 7.70
CA GLY A 47 3.72 22.95 9.10
C GLY A 47 4.36 21.62 9.54
N PHE A 48 5.02 20.88 8.64
CA PHE A 48 5.66 19.60 8.98
C PHE A 48 7.17 19.67 9.28
N ASN A 49 7.80 20.85 9.21
CA ASN A 49 9.26 21.01 9.32
C ASN A 49 9.83 20.35 10.58
N TRP A 50 9.28 20.67 11.75
CA TRP A 50 9.69 20.08 13.03
C TRP A 50 9.50 18.56 13.06
N HIS A 51 8.37 18.08 12.55
CA HIS A 51 8.06 16.65 12.51
C HIS A 51 9.03 15.88 11.61
N LEU A 52 9.43 16.45 10.47
CA LEU A 52 10.44 15.86 9.58
C LEU A 52 11.80 15.76 10.25
N VAL A 53 12.26 16.83 10.91
CA VAL A 53 13.52 16.81 11.67
C VAL A 53 13.51 15.71 12.72
N LYS A 54 12.42 15.61 13.49
CA LYS A 54 12.26 14.57 14.51
C LYS A 54 12.28 13.15 13.93
N LEU A 55 11.60 12.91 12.81
CA LEU A 55 11.59 11.58 12.18
C LEU A 55 12.97 11.23 11.59
N LYS A 56 13.67 12.19 11.00
CA LYS A 56 15.03 11.98 10.48
C LYS A 56 16.02 11.62 11.58
N LEU A 57 15.96 12.30 12.73
CA LEU A 57 16.80 11.96 13.89
C LEU A 57 16.52 10.52 14.35
N ARG A 58 15.25 10.16 14.56
CA ARG A 58 14.87 8.80 15.00
C ARG A 58 15.25 7.70 14.01
N LEU A 59 15.14 7.95 12.71
CA LEU A 59 15.58 7.00 11.69
C LEU A 59 17.10 6.77 11.70
N ARG A 60 17.89 7.76 12.14
CA ARG A 60 19.35 7.70 12.22
C ARG A 60 19.85 7.16 13.57
N GLU A 61 18.97 6.99 14.55
CA GLU A 61 19.35 6.40 15.84
C GLU A 61 19.77 4.94 15.65
N ASN A 62 20.96 4.59 16.18
CA ASN A 62 21.48 3.23 16.11
C ASN A 62 20.52 2.24 16.75
N GLY A 63 20.19 1.18 16.02
CA GLY A 63 19.27 0.13 16.48
C GLY A 63 17.81 0.34 16.11
N THR A 64 17.42 1.49 15.55
CA THR A 64 16.06 1.70 15.03
C THR A 64 15.82 0.82 13.80
N ARG A 65 14.98 -0.21 13.95
CA ARG A 65 14.50 -1.05 12.82
C ARG A 65 13.10 -0.67 12.36
N VAL A 66 12.26 -0.18 13.26
CA VAL A 66 10.86 0.15 13.01
C VAL A 66 10.52 1.48 13.66
N LEU A 67 9.95 2.40 12.88
CA LEU A 67 9.45 3.68 13.36
C LEU A 67 7.95 3.78 13.10
N VAL A 68 7.17 3.97 14.17
CA VAL A 68 5.71 4.09 14.10
C VAL A 68 5.30 5.57 14.11
N VAL A 69 4.50 5.97 13.13
CA VAL A 69 3.86 7.30 13.08
C VAL A 69 2.37 7.12 13.31
N SER A 70 1.88 7.49 14.50
CA SER A 70 0.48 7.35 14.92
C SER A 70 -0.19 8.72 15.16
N GLY A 71 -1.52 8.72 15.22
CA GLY A 71 -2.32 9.94 15.36
C GLY A 71 -3.74 9.81 14.75
N PRO A 72 -4.63 10.79 14.98
CA PRO A 72 -6.04 10.75 14.56
C PRO A 72 -6.24 10.61 13.04
N ALA A 73 -7.45 10.21 12.63
CA ALA A 73 -7.82 10.26 11.21
C ALA A 73 -7.67 11.69 10.65
N GLY A 74 -7.18 11.82 9.42
CA GLY A 74 -7.03 13.14 8.78
C GLY A 74 -5.87 14.01 9.27
N CYS A 75 -5.12 13.66 10.33
CA CYS A 75 -4.05 14.52 10.86
C CYS A 75 -2.77 14.61 9.99
N GLY A 76 -2.78 14.03 8.79
CA GLY A 76 -1.67 14.17 7.83
C GLY A 76 -0.50 13.19 7.98
N LYS A 77 -0.63 12.10 8.76
CA LYS A 77 0.44 11.07 8.91
C LYS A 77 1.00 10.57 7.59
N THR A 78 0.11 10.15 6.68
CA THR A 78 0.50 9.65 5.36
C THR A 78 1.21 10.73 4.55
N THR A 79 0.80 11.99 4.69
CA THR A 79 1.45 13.14 4.04
C THR A 79 2.85 13.36 4.60
N LEU A 80 3.02 13.30 5.91
CA LEU A 80 4.31 13.44 6.59
C LEU A 80 5.29 12.33 6.18
N VAL A 81 4.84 11.08 6.11
CA VAL A 81 5.69 9.94 5.68
C VAL A 81 6.07 10.08 4.21
N LYS A 82 5.14 10.51 3.33
CA LYS A 82 5.47 10.79 1.93
C LYS A 82 6.54 11.87 1.80
N LEU A 83 6.40 12.98 2.54
CA LEU A 83 7.41 14.05 2.57
C LEU A 83 8.77 13.53 3.01
N LEU A 84 8.81 12.71 4.07
CA LEU A 84 10.04 12.11 4.58
C LEU A 84 10.73 11.23 3.53
N CYS A 85 9.97 10.40 2.80
CA CYS A 85 10.49 9.56 1.74
C CYS A 85 11.01 10.37 0.52
N HIS A 86 10.57 11.62 0.35
CA HIS A 86 11.06 12.52 -0.69
C HIS A 86 12.21 13.43 -0.23
N ASP A 87 12.50 13.48 1.06
CA ASP A 87 13.56 14.31 1.65
C ASP A 87 14.95 13.85 1.14
N ASN A 88 15.75 14.82 0.69
CA ASN A 88 17.07 14.54 0.11
C ASN A 88 17.99 13.83 1.11
N GLN A 89 17.98 14.20 2.40
CA GLN A 89 18.84 13.56 3.39
C GLN A 89 18.44 12.11 3.69
N ILE A 90 17.18 11.74 3.44
CA ILE A 90 16.70 10.36 3.52
C ILE A 90 17.11 9.60 2.25
N LYS A 91 16.93 10.21 1.07
CA LYS A 91 17.40 9.64 -0.19
C LYS A 91 18.92 9.44 -0.22
N ASP A 92 19.71 10.32 0.39
CA ASP A 92 21.17 10.16 0.46
C ASP A 92 21.58 8.94 1.30
N ILE A 93 20.77 8.55 2.29
CA ILE A 93 21.04 7.38 3.14
C ILE A 93 20.58 6.08 2.47
N PHE A 94 19.35 6.06 1.98
CA PHE A 94 18.72 4.84 1.47
C PHE A 94 18.86 4.68 -0.05
N GLY A 95 19.39 5.69 -0.73
CA GLY A 95 19.46 5.75 -2.18
C GLY A 95 18.08 5.56 -2.78
N GLU A 96 18.03 4.68 -3.77
CA GLU A 96 16.77 4.31 -4.40
C GLU A 96 16.02 3.19 -3.63
N HIS A 97 16.55 2.65 -2.53
CA HIS A 97 15.97 1.50 -1.81
C HIS A 97 14.77 1.87 -0.90
N ILE A 98 14.04 2.93 -1.25
CA ILE A 98 12.84 3.38 -0.54
C ILE A 98 11.60 2.76 -1.19
N ILE A 99 10.93 1.89 -0.45
CA ILE A 99 9.74 1.16 -0.90
C ILE A 99 8.51 1.68 -0.16
N TYR A 100 7.48 2.10 -0.89
CA TYR A 100 6.23 2.59 -0.32
C TYR A 100 5.08 1.61 -0.62
N VAL A 101 4.49 1.05 0.43
CA VAL A 101 3.37 0.10 0.33
C VAL A 101 2.15 0.64 1.06
N THR A 102 1.00 0.63 0.40
CA THR A 102 -0.28 0.97 1.04
C THR A 102 -0.99 -0.32 1.44
N VAL A 103 -1.24 -0.50 2.73
CA VAL A 103 -1.97 -1.65 3.26
C VAL A 103 -3.36 -1.20 3.71
N SER A 104 -4.38 -1.96 3.34
CA SER A 104 -5.78 -1.75 3.72
C SER A 104 -6.39 -3.06 4.24
N ARG A 105 -7.61 -3.00 4.79
CA ARG A 105 -8.30 -4.19 5.35
C ARG A 105 -8.42 -5.36 4.35
N LEU A 106 -8.49 -5.06 3.06
CA LEU A 106 -8.65 -6.07 2.00
C LEU A 106 -7.31 -6.59 1.45
N SER A 107 -6.18 -6.14 2.01
CA SER A 107 -4.85 -6.52 1.52
C SER A 107 -4.40 -7.82 2.20
N SER A 108 -4.17 -8.88 1.41
CA SER A 108 -3.59 -10.12 1.94
C SER A 108 -2.06 -9.99 2.09
N LEU A 109 -1.50 -10.69 3.08
CA LEU A 109 -0.05 -10.73 3.31
C LEU A 109 0.71 -11.24 2.07
N GLN A 110 0.16 -12.23 1.38
CA GLN A 110 0.73 -12.77 0.15
C GLN A 110 0.88 -11.69 -0.93
N ILE A 111 -0.15 -10.86 -1.12
CA ILE A 111 -0.12 -9.76 -2.09
C ILE A 111 0.97 -8.75 -1.71
N ILE A 112 1.08 -8.37 -0.43
CA ILE A 112 2.09 -7.43 0.06
C ILE A 112 3.51 -7.97 -0.19
N ILE A 113 3.75 -9.24 0.11
CA ILE A 113 5.05 -9.89 -0.09
C ILE A 113 5.41 -9.93 -1.57
N GLN A 114 4.50 -10.40 -2.43
CA GLN A 114 4.72 -10.42 -3.88
C GLN A 114 5.03 -9.02 -4.43
N GLN A 115 4.34 -8.02 -3.91
CA GLN A 115 4.54 -6.61 -4.23
C GLN A 115 5.95 -6.12 -3.89
N ILE A 116 6.44 -6.42 -2.68
CA ILE A 116 7.79 -6.06 -2.24
C ILE A 116 8.84 -6.78 -3.11
N PHE A 117 8.72 -8.09 -3.30
CA PHE A 117 9.66 -8.87 -4.11
C PHE A 117 9.75 -8.37 -5.55
N LYS A 118 8.62 -8.07 -6.19
CA LYS A 118 8.60 -7.54 -7.56
C LYS A 118 9.37 -6.21 -7.70
N HIS A 119 9.42 -5.38 -6.66
CA HIS A 119 10.15 -4.13 -6.69
C HIS A 119 11.65 -4.33 -6.45
N ILE A 120 12.01 -5.25 -5.58
CA ILE A 120 13.42 -5.59 -5.29
C ILE A 120 14.05 -6.33 -6.49
N SER A 121 13.34 -7.28 -7.11
CA SER A 121 13.85 -8.11 -8.21
C SER A 121 13.89 -7.41 -9.58
N LYS A 122 13.37 -6.18 -9.70
CA LYS A 122 13.40 -5.40 -10.95
C LYS A 122 14.60 -4.44 -11.04
N ARG A 123 15.45 -4.40 -10.01
CA ARG A 123 16.76 -3.77 -10.04
C ARG A 123 17.83 -4.83 -10.25
#